data_AF-A0A5U1XLI8-F1
#
_entry.id   AF-A0A5U1XLI8-F1
#
_cell.length_a   1.000
_cell.length_b   1.000
_cell.length_c   1.000
_cell.angle_alpha   90.00
_cell.angle_beta   90.00
_cell.angle_gamma   90.00
#
_symmetry.space_group_name_H-M   'P 1'
#
loop_
_entity.id
_entity.type
_entity.pdbx_description
1 polymer ?
#
loop_
_entity_poly.entity_id
_entity_poly.type
_entity_poly.pdbx_seq_one_letter_code
_entity_poly.pdbx_strand_id
1 'polypeptide(L)'
;MPFTTVFCIFINLGLGETINLAKNAVPATRRVNSKPLSGDITLWASDVEAISADAVGEITDNGTMASANTPGWWRVSVSNSDSVADFPTYPDGSKLYSYGYMFVEKIGEVWFQHYYAHMGANAKRQDWGTEPNTSRPWVIDYNTANKPSAGDVGALPITGGCLNGRFRRNDKSGKKCRPGDTAG
;
A
#
# COMPACT_ATOMS: atom_id res chain seq x y z
N MET A 1 0.17 -87.50 -39.32
CA MET A 1 -0.78 -86.37 -39.21
C MET A 1 0.05 -85.09 -39.19
N PRO A 2 -0.16 -84.11 -40.09
CA PRO A 2 0.64 -82.89 -40.07
C PRO A 2 0.09 -81.92 -39.02
N PHE A 3 0.97 -81.30 -38.25
CA PHE A 3 0.62 -80.19 -37.36
C PHE A 3 0.76 -78.89 -38.14
N THR A 4 -0.36 -78.17 -38.30
CA THR A 4 -0.45 -76.88 -38.97
C THR A 4 0.23 -75.81 -38.12
N THR A 5 1.25 -75.16 -38.67
CA THR A 5 1.89 -74.00 -38.04
C THR A 5 0.92 -72.82 -38.10
N VAL A 6 0.26 -72.51 -36.99
CA VAL A 6 -0.59 -71.32 -36.86
C VAL A 6 0.32 -70.09 -36.93
N PHE A 7 0.25 -69.42 -38.07
CA PHE A 7 0.95 -68.17 -38.33
C PHE A 7 0.33 -67.09 -37.42
N CYS A 8 1.02 -66.80 -36.30
CA CYS A 8 0.55 -65.84 -35.31
C CYS A 8 0.76 -64.40 -35.84
N ILE A 9 -0.14 -63.92 -36.70
CA ILE A 9 -0.25 -62.48 -37.03
C ILE A 9 -1.03 -61.80 -35.91
N PHE A 10 -0.35 -61.56 -34.79
CA PHE A 10 -0.74 -60.52 -33.83
C PHE A 10 0.46 -59.60 -33.62
N ILE A 11 1.16 -59.27 -34.70
CA ILE A 11 2.29 -58.36 -34.65
C ILE A 11 1.73 -56.95 -34.42
N ASN A 12 1.78 -56.49 -33.17
CA ASN A 12 1.67 -55.08 -32.78
C ASN A 12 0.28 -54.41 -32.79
N LEU A 13 -0.83 -55.15 -32.68
CA LEU A 13 -2.14 -54.54 -32.40
C LEU A 13 -2.09 -53.87 -31.02
N GLY A 14 -1.95 -52.55 -30.99
CA GLY A 14 -1.80 -51.72 -29.77
C GLY A 14 -0.49 -50.91 -29.72
N LEU A 15 0.55 -51.28 -30.47
CA LEU A 15 1.84 -50.54 -30.46
C LEU A 15 1.71 -49.19 -31.18
N GLY A 16 1.02 -49.16 -32.33
CA GLY A 16 0.79 -47.92 -33.08
C GLY A 16 -0.04 -46.90 -32.30
N GLU A 17 -1.04 -47.38 -31.55
CA GLU A 17 -1.85 -46.55 -30.65
C GLU A 17 -1.03 -46.05 -29.46
N THR A 18 -0.22 -46.91 -28.84
CA THR A 18 0.69 -46.53 -27.75
C THR A 18 1.71 -45.48 -28.18
N ILE A 19 2.29 -45.61 -29.39
CA ILE A 19 3.21 -44.62 -29.96
C ILE A 19 2.52 -43.28 -30.18
N ASN A 20 1.29 -43.28 -30.69
CA ASN A 20 0.55 -42.03 -30.94
C ASN A 20 0.10 -41.35 -29.65
N LEU A 21 -0.28 -42.12 -28.61
CA LEU A 21 -0.53 -41.60 -27.26
C LEU A 21 0.76 -41.01 -26.63
N ALA A 22 1.91 -41.65 -26.84
CA ALA A 22 3.20 -41.20 -26.30
C ALA A 22 3.75 -39.94 -27.01
N LYS A 23 3.46 -39.72 -28.30
CA LYS A 23 3.96 -38.56 -29.06
C LYS A 23 3.58 -37.20 -28.46
N ASN A 24 2.42 -37.12 -27.81
CA ASN A 24 1.95 -35.92 -27.13
C ASN A 24 1.94 -36.07 -25.61
N ALA A 25 2.51 -37.18 -25.10
CA ALA A 25 2.64 -37.36 -23.68
C ALA A 25 3.59 -36.30 -23.11
N VAL A 26 3.17 -35.74 -21.98
CA VAL A 26 4.00 -34.81 -21.22
C VAL A 26 5.31 -35.53 -20.85
N PRO A 27 6.49 -34.98 -21.19
CA PRO A 27 7.77 -35.55 -20.78
C PRO A 27 7.87 -35.65 -19.26
N ALA A 28 8.27 -36.82 -18.74
CA ALA A 28 8.43 -37.05 -17.30
C ALA A 28 9.47 -36.11 -16.66
N THR A 29 10.41 -35.58 -17.45
CA THR A 29 11.43 -34.63 -16.99
C THR A 29 11.07 -33.21 -17.39
N ARG A 30 9.98 -32.67 -16.84
CA ARG A 30 9.79 -31.22 -16.88
C ARG A 30 10.91 -30.55 -16.08
N ARG A 31 11.50 -29.48 -16.63
CA ARG A 31 12.56 -28.72 -15.98
C ARG A 31 12.19 -27.24 -15.91
N VAL A 32 12.54 -26.59 -14.81
CA VAL A 32 12.59 -25.12 -14.70
C VAL A 32 14.05 -24.75 -14.48
N ASN A 33 14.60 -23.86 -15.30
CA ASN A 33 16.03 -23.49 -15.25
C ASN A 33 16.97 -24.71 -15.17
N SER A 34 16.73 -25.73 -16.01
CA SER A 34 17.49 -26.99 -16.03
C SER A 34 17.39 -27.87 -14.78
N LYS A 35 16.54 -27.56 -13.80
CA LYS A 35 16.29 -28.38 -12.61
C LYS A 35 15.01 -29.23 -12.78
N PRO A 36 15.04 -30.55 -12.50
CA PRO A 36 13.87 -31.42 -12.65
C PRO A 36 12.77 -31.09 -11.63
N LEU A 37 11.51 -31.13 -12.06
CA LEU A 37 10.33 -31.03 -11.21
C LEU A 37 9.98 -32.42 -10.64
N SER A 38 10.50 -32.74 -9.46
CA SER A 38 10.32 -34.05 -8.80
C SER A 38 9.12 -34.13 -7.84
N GLY A 39 8.43 -33.01 -7.60
CA GLY A 39 7.29 -32.90 -6.69
C GLY A 39 6.70 -31.49 -6.71
N ASP A 40 5.74 -31.24 -5.82
CA ASP A 40 5.13 -29.92 -5.65
C ASP A 40 6.14 -28.90 -5.10
N ILE A 41 5.99 -27.65 -5.54
CA ILE A 41 6.81 -26.52 -5.08
C ILE A 41 5.90 -25.58 -4.31
N THR A 42 6.19 -25.37 -3.03
CA THR A 42 5.62 -24.27 -2.25
C THR A 42 6.58 -23.09 -2.35
N LEU A 43 6.05 -21.93 -2.77
CA LEU A 43 6.80 -20.68 -2.82
C LEU A 43 6.31 -19.74 -1.72
N TRP A 44 7.26 -19.17 -0.98
CA TRP A 44 7.05 -18.07 -0.06
C TRP A 44 7.47 -16.76 -0.73
N ALA A 45 7.00 -15.62 -0.22
CA ALA A 45 7.40 -14.31 -0.74
C ALA A 45 8.93 -14.14 -0.71
N SER A 46 9.60 -14.67 0.32
CA SER A 46 11.05 -14.66 0.45
C SER A 46 11.79 -15.42 -0.65
N ASP A 47 11.19 -16.45 -1.25
CA ASP A 47 11.86 -17.27 -2.28
C ASP A 47 12.06 -16.52 -3.61
N VAL A 48 11.32 -15.44 -3.79
CA VAL A 48 11.32 -14.60 -5.01
C VAL A 48 11.55 -13.12 -4.70
N GLU A 49 12.03 -12.81 -3.49
CA GLU A 49 12.26 -11.43 -3.01
C GLU A 49 11.00 -10.53 -3.11
N ALA A 50 9.81 -11.14 -3.03
CA ALA A 50 8.55 -10.41 -3.00
C ALA A 50 8.26 -9.88 -1.59
N ILE A 51 7.44 -8.82 -1.55
CA ILE A 51 6.89 -8.31 -0.30
C ILE A 51 5.85 -9.29 0.23
N SER A 52 6.00 -9.72 1.49
CA SER A 52 5.01 -10.59 2.15
C SER A 52 3.67 -9.88 2.33
N ALA A 53 2.57 -10.64 2.25
CA ALA A 53 1.25 -10.17 2.66
C ALA A 53 1.12 -10.07 4.19
N ASP A 54 1.94 -10.83 4.91
CA ASP A 54 2.00 -10.79 6.37
C ASP A 54 2.81 -9.61 6.87
N ALA A 55 2.48 -9.15 8.08
CA ALA A 55 3.28 -8.14 8.73
C ALA A 55 4.67 -8.68 9.09
N VAL A 56 5.73 -7.93 8.75
CA VAL A 56 7.11 -8.26 9.08
C VAL A 56 7.46 -7.89 10.53
N GLY A 57 6.60 -7.11 11.20
CA GLY A 57 6.75 -6.74 12.60
C GLY A 57 5.51 -6.01 13.14
N GLU A 58 5.54 -5.73 14.45
CA GLU A 58 4.46 -5.04 15.16
C GLU A 58 5.03 -3.88 16.00
N ILE A 59 4.34 -2.74 15.96
CA ILE A 59 4.59 -1.58 16.81
C ILE A 59 3.55 -1.57 17.93
N THR A 60 4.02 -1.56 19.17
CA THR A 60 3.23 -1.53 20.40
C THR A 60 3.60 -0.33 21.27
N ASP A 61 2.98 -0.24 22.44
CA ASP A 61 3.28 0.79 23.44
C ASP A 61 4.77 0.84 23.82
N ASN A 62 5.24 2.03 24.19
CA ASN A 62 6.62 2.34 24.59
C ASN A 62 7.69 2.13 23.49
N GLY A 63 7.28 1.85 22.25
CA GLY A 63 8.14 1.75 21.08
C GLY A 63 8.32 3.07 20.33
N THR A 64 8.78 2.98 19.09
CA THR A 64 8.80 4.08 18.13
C THR A 64 8.30 3.59 16.78
N MET A 65 7.72 4.46 15.97
CA MET A 65 7.43 4.15 14.57
C MET A 65 8.73 3.97 13.77
N ALA A 66 9.81 4.62 14.19
CA ALA A 66 11.15 4.48 13.59
C ALA A 66 11.77 3.09 13.80
N SER A 67 11.34 2.31 14.81
CA SER A 67 11.88 0.96 15.04
C SER A 67 11.57 -0.02 13.90
N ALA A 68 10.64 0.35 13.00
CA ALA A 68 10.31 -0.41 11.81
C ALA A 68 11.42 -0.29 10.74
N ASN A 69 12.52 -1.00 10.97
CA ASN A 69 13.76 -0.97 10.19
C ASN A 69 13.87 -2.08 9.13
N THR A 70 12.76 -2.75 8.82
CA THR A 70 12.69 -3.79 7.80
C THR A 70 11.60 -3.41 6.79
N PRO A 71 11.91 -3.39 5.46
CA PRO A 71 10.89 -3.12 4.44
C PRO A 71 9.75 -4.13 4.49
N GLY A 72 8.53 -3.65 4.26
CA GLY A 72 7.31 -4.46 4.29
C GLY A 72 6.19 -3.83 5.10
N TRP A 73 5.15 -4.63 5.35
CA TRP A 73 4.01 -4.22 6.15
C TRP A 73 4.29 -4.41 7.63
N TRP A 74 3.95 -3.42 8.45
CA TRP A 74 4.03 -3.45 9.89
C TRP A 74 2.64 -3.30 10.48
N ARG A 75 2.32 -4.11 11.49
CA ARG A 75 1.10 -3.92 12.27
C ARG A 75 1.33 -2.81 13.28
N VAL A 76 0.35 -1.93 13.46
CA VAL A 76 0.37 -0.91 14.50
C VAL A 76 -0.76 -1.23 15.47
N SER A 77 -0.40 -1.67 16.67
CA SER A 77 -1.31 -2.06 17.75
C SER A 77 -0.96 -1.29 19.02
N VAL A 78 -1.07 0.04 18.97
CA VAL A 78 -0.68 0.91 20.08
C VAL A 78 -1.92 1.24 20.90
N SER A 79 -1.94 0.82 22.17
CA SER A 79 -3.03 1.11 23.10
C SER A 79 -2.90 2.51 23.72
N ASN A 80 -1.67 2.98 23.90
CA ASN A 80 -1.38 4.33 24.40
C ASN A 80 -0.43 5.05 23.43
N SER A 81 -0.97 5.89 22.54
CA SER A 81 -0.19 6.63 21.54
C SER A 81 0.78 7.65 22.13
N ASP A 82 0.59 8.10 23.36
CA ASP A 82 1.53 9.00 24.04
C ASP A 82 2.82 8.27 24.47
N SER A 83 2.78 6.94 24.58
CA SER A 83 3.96 6.12 24.87
C SER A 83 4.89 5.96 23.67
N VAL A 84 4.43 6.27 22.45
CA VAL A 84 5.21 6.16 21.22
C VAL A 84 5.71 7.55 20.83
N ALA A 85 7.00 7.80 21.07
CA ALA A 85 7.57 9.15 21.04
C ALA A 85 7.38 9.89 19.71
N ASP A 86 7.47 9.17 18.60
CA ASP A 86 7.35 9.70 17.23
C ASP A 86 6.01 9.34 16.57
N PHE A 87 4.95 9.11 17.35
CA PHE A 87 3.64 8.80 16.81
C PHE A 87 3.06 9.97 15.98
N PRO A 88 2.43 9.72 14.81
CA PRO A 88 1.83 10.77 13.99
C PRO A 88 0.83 11.64 14.75
N THR A 89 1.00 12.96 14.62
CA THR A 89 0.25 13.97 15.39
C THR A 89 -0.29 15.04 14.45
N TYR A 90 -1.59 15.29 14.48
CA TYR A 90 -2.25 16.38 13.76
C TYR A 90 -1.64 17.75 14.13
N PRO A 91 -1.84 18.78 13.28
CA PRO A 91 -1.32 20.12 13.56
C PRO A 91 -1.78 20.72 14.90
N ASP A 92 -2.92 20.26 15.43
CA ASP A 92 -3.47 20.69 16.73
C ASP A 92 -2.85 19.96 17.94
N GLY A 93 -1.93 19.01 17.70
CA GLY A 93 -1.30 18.21 18.75
C GLY A 93 -2.00 16.90 19.08
N SER A 94 -3.19 16.63 18.52
CA SER A 94 -3.89 15.36 18.72
C SER A 94 -3.24 14.22 17.92
N LYS A 95 -3.17 13.02 18.50
CA LYS A 95 -2.61 11.84 17.81
C LYS A 95 -3.60 11.28 16.80
N LEU A 96 -3.07 10.69 15.71
CA LEU A 96 -3.89 9.84 14.84
C LEU A 96 -4.41 8.63 15.63
N TYR A 97 -5.48 8.00 15.14
CA TYR A 97 -5.97 6.75 15.72
C TYR A 97 -4.86 5.71 15.75
N SER A 98 -4.66 5.06 16.90
CA SER A 98 -3.41 4.38 17.25
C SER A 98 -3.32 2.92 16.81
N TYR A 99 -4.36 2.42 16.15
CA TYR A 99 -4.38 1.11 15.50
C TYR A 99 -4.41 1.26 14.00
N GLY A 100 -3.72 0.37 13.28
CA GLY A 100 -3.67 0.38 11.83
C GLY A 100 -2.52 -0.47 11.29
N TYR A 101 -1.99 -0.06 10.15
CA TYR A 101 -0.82 -0.69 9.54
C TYR A 101 0.09 0.37 8.94
N MET A 102 1.37 0.06 8.83
CA MET A 102 2.37 0.94 8.24
C MET A 102 3.11 0.21 7.13
N PHE A 103 3.32 0.87 6.01
CA PHE A 103 4.21 0.40 4.96
C PHE A 103 5.58 1.05 5.13
N VAL A 104 6.63 0.23 5.10
CA VAL A 104 8.02 0.68 5.13
C VAL A 104 8.71 0.25 3.84
N GLU A 105 9.39 1.19 3.20
CA GLU A 105 10.15 0.97 1.98
C GLU A 105 11.56 1.53 2.12
N LYS A 106 12.53 0.84 1.53
CA LYS A 106 13.91 1.29 1.43
C LYS A 106 14.38 1.21 -0.03
N ILE A 107 14.78 2.35 -0.59
CA ILE A 107 15.40 2.42 -1.93
C ILE A 107 16.71 3.17 -1.79
N GLY A 108 17.83 2.47 -2.03
CA GLY A 108 19.15 3.01 -1.76
C GLY A 108 19.29 3.40 -0.28
N GLU A 109 19.57 4.68 -0.02
CA GLU A 109 19.67 5.24 1.33
C GLU A 109 18.39 5.94 1.80
N VAL A 110 17.32 5.89 1.00
CA VAL A 110 16.04 6.53 1.31
C VAL A 110 15.15 5.54 2.04
N TRP A 111 14.64 5.95 3.20
CA TRP A 111 13.59 5.28 3.94
C TRP A 111 12.28 6.03 3.79
N PHE A 112 11.22 5.31 3.45
CA PHE A 112 9.86 5.82 3.38
C PHE A 112 8.99 5.05 4.36
N GLN A 113 8.21 5.78 5.17
CA GLN A 113 7.25 5.22 6.10
C GLN A 113 5.88 5.84 5.85
N HIS A 114 4.86 5.01 5.68
CA HIS A 114 3.49 5.43 5.40
C HIS A 114 2.53 4.71 6.33
N TYR A 115 2.00 5.45 7.30
CA TYR A 115 1.03 4.97 8.25
C TYR A 115 -0.39 5.14 7.74
N TYR A 116 -1.15 4.05 7.76
CA TYR A 116 -2.58 3.97 7.48
C TYR A 116 -3.30 3.70 8.80
N ALA A 117 -3.86 4.74 9.41
CA ALA A 117 -4.67 4.59 10.60
C ALA A 117 -5.96 3.84 10.28
N HIS A 118 -6.45 3.00 11.19
CA HIS A 118 -7.67 2.20 11.01
C HIS A 118 -8.91 3.07 10.74
N MET A 119 -8.91 4.35 11.16
CA MET A 119 -9.98 5.31 10.87
C MET A 119 -9.76 6.10 9.56
N GLY A 120 -8.81 5.70 8.72
CA GLY A 120 -8.59 6.24 7.37
C GLY A 120 -7.66 7.45 7.27
N ALA A 121 -7.13 7.95 8.38
CA ALA A 121 -6.09 9.00 8.36
C ALA A 121 -4.76 8.41 7.87
N ASN A 122 -4.05 9.16 7.03
CA ASN A 122 -2.76 8.76 6.48
C ASN A 122 -1.68 9.74 6.91
N ALA A 123 -0.53 9.20 7.31
CA ALA A 123 0.65 9.98 7.64
C ALA A 123 1.88 9.39 6.96
N LYS A 124 2.74 10.22 6.39
CA LYS A 124 3.98 9.78 5.74
C LYS A 124 5.17 10.60 6.15
N ARG A 125 6.34 9.97 6.16
CA ARG A 125 7.62 10.65 6.26
C ARG A 125 8.65 9.91 5.43
N GLN A 126 9.68 10.65 5.02
CA GLN A 126 10.79 10.12 4.26
C GLN A 126 12.07 10.71 4.81
N ASP A 127 13.10 9.88 4.97
CA ASP A 127 14.41 10.34 5.41
C ASP A 127 15.55 9.59 4.71
N TRP A 128 16.77 10.11 4.83
CA TRP A 128 17.99 9.46 4.39
C TRP A 128 18.72 8.83 5.59
N GLY A 129 19.29 7.63 5.42
CA GLY A 129 20.15 7.03 6.44
C GLY A 129 20.35 5.53 6.34
N THR A 130 21.18 5.00 7.25
CA THR A 130 21.40 3.55 7.41
C THR A 130 20.17 2.85 7.99
N GLU A 131 19.37 3.57 8.79
CA GLU A 131 18.12 3.13 9.42
C GLU A 131 17.07 4.27 9.40
N PRO A 132 15.77 3.95 9.58
CA PRO A 132 14.75 4.98 9.75
C PRO A 132 15.05 5.85 10.97
N ASN A 133 14.86 7.16 10.83
CA ASN A 133 15.06 8.09 11.92
C ASN A 133 13.93 9.13 11.98
N THR A 134 13.96 9.99 13.00
CA THR A 134 12.88 10.94 13.30
C THR A 134 13.23 12.38 12.94
N SER A 135 14.27 12.61 12.12
CA SER A 135 14.68 13.98 11.74
C SER A 135 13.62 14.67 10.89
N ARG A 136 12.84 13.89 10.15
CA ARG A 136 11.69 14.37 9.38
C ARG A 136 10.38 14.12 10.13
N PRO A 137 9.56 15.18 10.36
CA PRO A 137 8.26 15.00 10.98
C PRO A 137 7.30 14.27 10.03
N TRP A 138 6.23 13.72 10.60
CA TRP A 138 5.13 13.17 9.84
C TRP A 138 4.39 14.28 9.09
N VAL A 139 4.09 14.03 7.81
CA VAL A 139 3.14 14.79 7.02
C VAL A 139 1.82 14.03 7.00
N ILE A 140 0.75 14.68 7.45
CA ILE A 140 -0.58 14.07 7.51
C ILE A 140 -1.43 14.61 6.37
N ASP A 141 -2.06 13.70 5.63
CA ASP A 141 -2.91 14.07 4.50
C ASP A 141 -4.17 14.81 4.98
N TYR A 142 -4.64 15.76 4.17
CA TYR A 142 -5.92 16.38 4.41
C TYR A 142 -7.06 15.36 4.24
N ASN A 143 -8.04 15.44 5.14
CA ASN A 143 -9.23 14.58 5.17
C ASN A 143 -10.35 15.29 5.93
N THR A 144 -11.50 14.63 6.12
CA THR A 144 -12.65 15.24 6.80
C THR A 144 -12.37 15.71 8.24
N ALA A 145 -11.48 15.02 8.96
CA ALA A 145 -11.06 15.37 10.31
C ALA A 145 -9.90 16.39 10.33
N ASN A 146 -9.05 16.40 9.30
CA ASN A 146 -7.94 17.35 9.13
C ASN A 146 -8.11 18.07 7.79
N LYS A 147 -9.00 19.07 7.74
CA LYS A 147 -9.20 19.89 6.55
C LYS A 147 -8.69 21.31 6.81
N PRO A 148 -8.25 22.04 5.77
CA PRO A 148 -7.93 23.46 5.92
C PRO A 148 -9.14 24.24 6.45
N SER A 149 -8.89 25.16 7.37
CA SER A 149 -9.85 26.17 7.77
C SER A 149 -10.01 27.24 6.69
N ALA A 150 -11.05 28.08 6.81
CA ALA A 150 -11.19 29.24 5.93
C ALA A 150 -9.98 30.19 6.04
N GLY A 151 -9.39 30.33 7.24
CA GLY A 151 -8.18 31.12 7.46
C GLY A 151 -6.97 30.57 6.71
N ASP A 152 -6.78 29.25 6.72
CA ASP A 152 -5.62 28.57 6.10
C ASP A 152 -5.57 28.77 4.57
N VAL A 153 -6.74 28.95 3.95
CA VAL A 153 -6.87 29.13 2.49
C VAL A 153 -7.20 30.58 2.10
N GLY A 154 -7.22 31.52 3.06
CA GLY A 154 -7.60 32.92 2.81
C GLY A 154 -9.05 33.11 2.38
N ALA A 155 -9.93 32.17 2.68
CA ALA A 155 -11.36 32.26 2.43
C ALA A 155 -12.10 32.96 3.59
N LEU A 156 -13.29 33.48 3.28
CA LEU A 156 -14.21 33.98 4.31
C LEU A 156 -14.87 32.81 5.06
N PRO A 157 -14.92 32.83 6.40
CA PRO A 157 -15.68 31.85 7.18
C PRO A 157 -17.18 31.87 6.84
N ILE A 158 -17.85 30.72 6.94
CA ILE A 158 -19.31 30.62 6.74
C ILE A 158 -20.12 31.45 7.73
N THR A 159 -19.54 31.73 8.90
CA THR A 159 -20.11 32.61 9.92
C THR A 159 -20.06 34.10 9.54
N GLY A 160 -19.52 34.43 8.37
CA GLY A 160 -19.24 35.81 7.96
C GLY A 160 -17.98 36.38 8.62
N GLY A 161 -17.75 37.68 8.43
CA GLY A 161 -16.61 38.39 9.02
C GLY A 161 -16.32 39.72 8.32
N CYS A 162 -15.27 40.40 8.77
CA CYS A 162 -14.79 41.64 8.16
C CYS A 162 -13.81 41.33 7.03
N LEU A 163 -14.03 41.92 5.86
CA LEU A 163 -13.08 41.91 4.76
C LEU A 163 -12.10 43.06 4.91
N ASN A 164 -10.79 42.77 4.90
CA ASN A 164 -9.76 43.78 4.78
C ASN A 164 -9.37 43.94 3.31
N GLY A 165 -9.69 45.08 2.70
CA GLY A 165 -9.36 45.40 1.31
C GLY A 165 -10.55 45.86 0.46
N ARG A 166 -10.30 46.09 -0.84
CA ARG A 166 -11.35 46.56 -1.77
C ARG A 166 -12.19 45.38 -2.25
N PHE A 167 -13.46 45.35 -1.84
CA PHE A 167 -14.47 44.45 -2.43
C PHE A 167 -15.04 45.08 -3.71
N ARG A 168 -15.03 44.35 -4.83
CA ARG A 168 -15.69 44.76 -6.07
C ARG A 168 -16.92 43.88 -6.28
N ARG A 169 -18.11 44.44 -6.11
CA ARG A 169 -19.35 43.80 -6.55
C ARG A 169 -19.53 44.07 -8.04
N ASN A 170 -19.58 43.03 -8.86
CA ASN A 170 -20.02 43.19 -10.25
C ASN A 170 -21.55 43.25 -10.25
N ASP A 171 -22.11 44.45 -10.33
CA ASP A 171 -23.53 44.61 -10.61
C ASP A 171 -23.78 44.48 -12.13
N LYS A 172 -24.82 43.74 -12.53
CA LYS A 172 -25.26 43.74 -13.94
C LYS A 172 -25.95 45.05 -14.34
N SER A 173 -26.12 45.99 -13.42
CA SER A 173 -26.83 47.26 -13.62
C SER A 173 -25.94 48.48 -13.92
N GLY A 174 -24.61 48.35 -13.94
CA GLY A 174 -23.71 49.47 -14.26
C GLY A 174 -23.85 50.66 -13.31
N LYS A 175 -24.49 50.50 -12.14
CA LYS A 175 -24.67 51.56 -11.15
C LYS A 175 -23.72 51.29 -9.99
N LYS A 176 -22.68 52.12 -9.88
CA LYS A 176 -21.82 52.17 -8.69
C LYS A 176 -22.70 52.38 -7.45
N CYS A 177 -22.82 51.38 -6.59
CA CYS A 177 -23.35 51.56 -5.24
C CYS A 177 -22.44 52.57 -4.51
N ARG A 178 -23.00 53.67 -4.04
CA ARG A 178 -22.27 54.64 -3.21
C ARG A 178 -22.57 54.34 -1.73
N PRO A 179 -21.63 54.60 -0.80
CA PRO A 179 -21.90 54.45 0.63
C PRO A 179 -23.04 55.40 1.02
N GLY A 180 -24.17 54.85 1.48
CA GLY A 180 -25.34 55.63 1.92
C GLY A 180 -26.69 55.26 1.27
N ASP A 181 -26.70 54.39 0.26
CA ASP A 181 -27.95 53.95 -0.36
C ASP A 181 -28.69 52.95 0.56
N THR A 182 -29.74 53.40 1.26
CA THR A 182 -30.66 52.51 1.98
C THR A 182 -31.52 51.72 1.00
N ALA A 183 -31.63 50.40 1.23
CA ALA A 183 -32.50 49.52 0.46
C ALA A 183 -33.96 49.91 0.66
N GLY A 184 -34.64 50.27 -0.44
CA GLY A 184 -36.09 50.33 -0.55
C GLY A 184 -36.65 49.02 -1.13
#